data_AF-A0A0A2T978-F1
#
_entry.id   AF-A0A0A2T978-F1
#
_cell.length_a   1.000
_cell.length_b   1.000
_cell.length_c   1.000
_cell.angle_alpha   90.00
_cell.angle_beta   90.00
_cell.angle_gamma   90.00
#
_symmetry.space_group_name_H-M   'P 1'
#
loop_
_entity.id
_entity.type
_entity.pdbx_description
1 polymer ?
#
loop_
_entity_poly.entity_id
_entity_poly.type
_entity_poly.pdbx_seq_one_letter_code
_entity_poly.pdbx_strand_id
1 'polypeptide(L)'
;MKKRFFKKEKIKDSEVLASQEYLIQVPSDIDNEQMRLMPAGGEEDQYARIKHMSKVIKTHDELAIITTEGNNLPDYWLQVFTAIEEGDLAKALALFHLIPQEDIILRSLSTVHSEDYLYQLIKSCIQAQQFGFKQLNADIVITPKTFEVLIKDCATTLSHPAKIHFSFGLPTHHAYTQMGSGFCLINKTALLIKHSELNSKTPLKFVIIGTDVNRDNGLSDILRRSFSHLPICHVDVFDSRVYPQQDFTYISTEFNSRGVDVGKNIRCWQHNNLNYYGVDLSLTPRKSVGVHPALLFALHQLKESLKEAKEKGYKIALFLPTGWDSHENETAYCGKFVEGRMMGKVAAHKFRFNDDDLSYFYESLFTLYDKNKEYIETIYWSLEGGYDRLMYERGIELLLQLIDKQLVHQNSSLPNIRH
;
A
#
# COMPACT_ATOMS: atom_id res chain seq x y z
N MET A 1 -35.04 -43.21 15.53
CA MET A 1 -34.23 -42.34 16.41
C MET A 1 -32.78 -42.40 15.94
N LYS A 2 -32.16 -41.23 15.66
CA LYS A 2 -30.72 -40.96 15.39
C LYS A 2 -30.15 -41.58 14.10
N LYS A 3 -29.21 -40.98 13.37
CA LYS A 3 -28.58 -39.65 13.26
C LYS A 3 -27.90 -39.75 11.88
N ARG A 4 -28.04 -38.79 10.96
CA ARG A 4 -27.21 -38.72 9.75
C ARG A 4 -26.27 -37.52 9.86
N PHE A 5 -24.99 -37.83 9.75
CA PHE A 5 -23.85 -36.93 9.77
C PHE A 5 -23.90 -35.96 8.58
N PHE A 6 -23.67 -34.68 8.85
CA PHE A 6 -23.33 -33.69 7.83
C PHE A 6 -21.90 -33.93 7.35
N LYS A 7 -21.70 -33.93 6.01
CA LYS A 7 -20.43 -34.16 5.34
C LYS A 7 -20.11 -32.93 4.48
N LYS A 8 -19.01 -32.26 4.83
CA LYS A 8 -18.12 -31.39 4.03
C LYS A 8 -18.72 -30.68 2.80
N GLU A 9 -18.99 -29.38 2.94
CA GLU A 9 -18.82 -28.37 1.89
C GLU A 9 -17.53 -27.60 2.21
N LYS A 10 -16.43 -27.89 1.50
CA LYS A 10 -15.17 -27.11 1.61
C LYS A 10 -14.25 -27.20 0.38
N ILE A 11 -14.73 -27.80 -0.71
CA ILE A 11 -13.90 -28.11 -1.90
C ILE A 11 -14.26 -27.21 -3.10
N LYS A 12 -15.43 -26.55 -3.11
CA LYS A 12 -15.81 -25.63 -4.18
C LYS A 12 -15.18 -24.24 -4.05
N ASP A 13 -14.99 -23.72 -2.84
CA ASP A 13 -14.47 -22.35 -2.65
C ASP A 13 -12.99 -22.22 -3.00
N SER A 14 -12.18 -23.26 -2.81
CA SER A 14 -10.73 -23.21 -3.07
C SER A 14 -10.37 -23.20 -4.56
N GLU A 15 -11.18 -23.81 -5.42
CA GLU A 15 -10.94 -23.79 -6.88
C GLU A 15 -11.41 -22.46 -7.52
N VAL A 16 -12.43 -21.81 -6.95
CA VAL A 16 -12.90 -20.49 -7.41
C VAL A 16 -11.89 -19.39 -7.06
N LEU A 17 -11.35 -19.38 -5.84
CA LEU A 17 -10.32 -18.42 -5.40
C LEU A 17 -9.00 -18.52 -6.18
N ALA A 18 -8.61 -19.72 -6.63
CA ALA A 18 -7.41 -19.93 -7.43
C ALA A 18 -7.50 -19.35 -8.87
N SER A 19 -8.71 -18.98 -9.32
CA SER A 19 -8.98 -18.46 -10.67
C SER A 19 -9.13 -16.93 -10.75
N GLN A 20 -9.07 -16.24 -9.61
CA GLN A 20 -9.42 -14.83 -9.54
C GLN A 20 -8.22 -13.93 -9.85
N GLU A 21 -8.38 -13.11 -10.90
CA GLU A 21 -7.33 -12.21 -11.41
C GLU A 21 -6.97 -11.11 -10.40
N TYR A 22 -7.91 -10.74 -9.53
CA TYR A 22 -7.76 -9.72 -8.51
C TYR A 22 -8.30 -10.18 -7.16
N LEU A 23 -7.87 -9.51 -6.09
CA LEU A 23 -8.44 -9.61 -4.76
C LEU A 23 -8.51 -8.27 -4.05
N ILE A 24 -9.46 -8.15 -3.13
CA ILE A 24 -9.58 -7.06 -2.17
C ILE A 24 -9.28 -7.62 -0.78
N GLN A 25 -8.27 -7.07 -0.14
CA GLN A 25 -7.83 -7.44 1.21
C GLN A 25 -8.26 -6.35 2.19
N VAL A 26 -8.95 -6.77 3.26
CA VAL A 26 -9.28 -5.94 4.42
C VAL A 26 -8.85 -6.67 5.70
N PRO A 27 -8.48 -5.99 6.79
CA PRO A 27 -8.29 -6.64 8.08
C PRO A 27 -9.54 -7.40 8.53
N SER A 28 -9.34 -8.54 9.19
CA SER A 28 -10.42 -9.22 9.91
C SER A 28 -10.99 -8.32 11.01
N ASP A 29 -12.21 -8.60 11.46
CA ASP A 29 -12.81 -7.78 12.52
C ASP A 29 -11.98 -7.87 13.82
N ILE A 30 -11.36 -9.03 14.10
CA ILE A 30 -10.48 -9.27 15.26
C ILE A 30 -9.15 -8.50 15.12
N ASP A 31 -8.50 -8.57 13.96
CA ASP A 31 -7.23 -7.88 13.76
C ASP A 31 -7.43 -6.35 13.69
N ASN A 32 -8.57 -5.89 13.15
CA ASN A 32 -8.92 -4.47 13.13
C ASN A 32 -9.04 -3.88 14.55
N GLU A 33 -9.56 -4.64 15.53
CA GLU A 33 -9.63 -4.17 16.93
C GLU A 33 -8.27 -3.78 17.52
N GLN A 34 -7.18 -4.30 16.97
CA GLN A 34 -5.82 -3.98 17.37
C GLN A 34 -5.33 -2.65 16.78
N MET A 35 -6.16 -1.96 16.00
CA MET A 35 -5.84 -0.65 15.40
C MET A 35 -6.52 0.51 16.16
N ARG A 36 -7.13 0.22 17.32
CA ARG A 36 -7.70 1.24 18.20
C ARG A 36 -6.62 2.19 18.69
N LEU A 37 -6.99 3.46 18.85
CA LEU A 37 -6.11 4.55 19.29
C LEU A 37 -4.96 4.88 18.33
N MET A 38 -4.79 4.14 17.23
CA MET A 38 -3.80 4.48 16.20
C MET A 38 -4.29 5.71 15.44
N PRO A 39 -3.49 6.79 15.36
CA PRO A 39 -3.95 8.02 14.72
C PRO A 39 -4.27 7.85 13.23
N ALA A 40 -5.29 8.55 12.74
CA ALA A 40 -5.70 8.54 11.34
C ALA A 40 -6.04 9.95 10.85
N GLY A 41 -5.14 10.92 11.03
CA GLY A 41 -5.19 12.24 10.38
C GLY A 41 -6.40 13.15 10.69
N GLY A 42 -7.36 12.72 11.50
CA GLY A 42 -8.60 13.43 11.79
C GLY A 42 -9.25 12.99 13.11
N GLU A 43 -10.58 13.01 13.16
CA GLU A 43 -11.36 12.67 14.37
C GLU A 43 -11.40 11.16 14.66
N GLU A 44 -11.21 10.33 13.63
CA GLU A 44 -11.22 8.87 13.73
C GLU A 44 -9.82 8.32 14.03
N ASP A 45 -9.77 7.16 14.70
CA ASP A 45 -8.57 6.32 14.74
C ASP A 45 -8.59 5.32 13.56
N GLN A 46 -7.50 4.58 13.37
CA GLN A 46 -7.40 3.60 12.28
C GLN A 46 -8.45 2.49 12.42
N TYR A 47 -8.81 2.08 13.64
CA TYR A 47 -9.88 1.10 13.86
C TYR A 47 -11.22 1.59 13.26
N ALA A 48 -11.67 2.79 13.62
CA ALA A 48 -12.92 3.34 13.14
C ALA A 48 -12.89 3.52 11.62
N ARG A 49 -11.81 4.13 11.10
CA ARG A 49 -11.60 4.32 9.66
C ARG A 49 -11.71 3.00 8.90
N ILE A 50 -10.88 2.01 9.25
CA ILE A 50 -10.85 0.71 8.56
C ILE A 50 -12.17 -0.04 8.72
N LYS A 51 -12.82 0.05 9.89
CA LYS A 51 -14.15 -0.55 10.09
C LYS A 51 -15.20 0.03 9.14
N HIS A 52 -15.22 1.34 8.92
CA HIS A 52 -16.10 1.97 7.96
C HIS A 52 -15.77 1.54 6.53
N MET A 53 -14.49 1.55 6.16
CA MET A 53 -14.04 1.11 4.84
C MET A 53 -14.43 -0.35 4.55
N SER A 54 -14.13 -1.26 5.47
CA SER A 54 -14.50 -2.67 5.35
C SER A 54 -16.02 -2.86 5.25
N LYS A 55 -16.82 -2.04 5.94
CA LYS A 55 -18.28 -2.10 5.86
C LYS A 55 -18.76 -1.75 4.45
N VAL A 56 -18.24 -0.69 3.84
CA VAL A 56 -18.59 -0.30 2.45
C VAL A 56 -18.12 -1.38 1.47
N ILE A 57 -16.90 -1.89 1.62
CA ILE A 57 -16.39 -2.97 0.75
C ILE A 57 -17.28 -4.23 0.82
N LYS A 58 -17.68 -4.63 2.03
CA LYS A 58 -18.54 -5.80 2.27
C LYS A 58 -19.98 -5.64 1.75
N THR A 59 -20.40 -4.47 1.24
CA THR A 59 -21.72 -4.37 0.55
C THR A 59 -21.66 -4.79 -0.92
N HIS A 60 -20.46 -5.06 -1.45
CA HIS A 60 -20.24 -5.51 -2.83
C HIS A 60 -19.96 -7.03 -2.83
N ASP A 61 -21.01 -7.83 -2.61
CA ASP A 61 -20.94 -9.30 -2.40
C ASP A 61 -20.31 -10.08 -3.57
N GLU A 62 -20.29 -9.52 -4.77
CA GLU A 62 -19.74 -10.15 -5.99
C GLU A 62 -18.21 -10.03 -6.09
N LEU A 63 -17.58 -9.19 -5.25
CA LEU A 63 -16.13 -8.94 -5.29
C LEU A 63 -15.34 -9.97 -4.47
N ALA A 64 -14.14 -10.30 -4.93
CA ALA A 64 -13.23 -11.18 -4.21
C ALA A 64 -12.68 -10.51 -2.95
N ILE A 65 -13.34 -10.69 -1.81
CA ILE A 65 -12.90 -10.11 -0.54
C ILE A 65 -12.25 -11.20 0.31
N ILE A 66 -11.00 -10.99 0.69
CA ILE A 66 -10.29 -11.81 1.68
C ILE A 66 -9.97 -10.96 2.91
N THR A 67 -9.77 -11.64 4.03
CA THR A 67 -9.36 -10.98 5.26
C THR A 67 -8.05 -11.54 5.79
N THR A 68 -7.51 -10.90 6.81
CA THR A 68 -6.33 -11.41 7.53
C THR A 68 -6.63 -12.67 8.37
N GLU A 69 -7.90 -13.09 8.46
CA GLU A 69 -8.28 -14.41 8.97
C GLU A 69 -7.99 -15.51 7.94
N GLY A 70 -7.61 -16.69 8.43
CA GLY A 70 -7.40 -17.86 7.57
C GLY A 70 -6.04 -17.91 6.88
N ASN A 71 -5.12 -17.00 7.20
CA ASN A 71 -3.72 -17.10 6.79
C ASN A 71 -3.06 -18.34 7.41
N ASN A 72 -2.46 -19.18 6.56
CA ASN A 72 -1.66 -20.32 7.01
C ASN A 72 -0.22 -19.85 7.29
N LEU A 73 -0.05 -19.09 8.37
CA LEU A 73 1.29 -18.77 8.87
C LEU A 73 1.95 -20.03 9.44
N PRO A 74 3.23 -20.27 9.16
CA PRO A 74 4.00 -21.34 9.78
C PRO A 74 4.01 -21.27 11.31
N ASP A 75 4.09 -22.44 11.98
CA ASP A 75 4.01 -22.55 13.44
C ASP A 75 5.03 -21.67 14.18
N TYR A 76 6.21 -21.42 13.62
CA TYR A 76 7.22 -20.58 14.26
C TYR A 76 6.76 -19.11 14.41
N TRP A 77 5.98 -18.57 13.46
CA TRP A 77 5.39 -17.23 13.62
C TRP A 77 4.36 -17.23 14.75
N LEU A 78 3.53 -18.27 14.84
CA LEU A 78 2.54 -18.43 15.91
C LEU A 78 3.20 -18.54 17.29
N GLN A 79 4.35 -19.21 17.38
CA GLN A 79 5.14 -19.30 18.61
C GLN A 79 5.69 -17.94 19.02
N VAL A 80 6.16 -17.12 18.08
CA VAL A 80 6.59 -15.73 18.36
C VAL A 80 5.42 -14.91 18.90
N PHE A 81 4.25 -14.96 18.26
CA PHE A 81 3.07 -14.22 18.72
C PHE A 81 2.62 -14.66 20.11
N THR A 82 2.65 -15.97 20.38
CA THR A 82 2.34 -16.53 21.69
C THR A 82 3.30 -16.00 22.76
N ALA A 83 4.61 -15.99 22.48
CA ALA A 83 5.61 -15.46 23.42
C ALA A 83 5.46 -13.93 23.65
N ILE A 84 5.05 -13.19 22.61
CA ILE A 84 4.67 -11.78 22.77
C ILE A 84 3.47 -11.68 23.70
N GLU A 85 2.40 -12.42 23.48
CA GLU A 85 1.17 -12.41 24.29
C GLU A 85 1.42 -12.83 25.74
N GLU A 86 2.34 -13.76 25.99
CA GLU A 86 2.80 -14.15 27.33
C GLU A 86 3.64 -13.06 28.03
N GLY A 87 4.09 -12.03 27.30
CA GLY A 87 4.93 -10.96 27.81
C GLY A 87 6.41 -11.35 27.99
N ASP A 88 6.83 -12.50 27.44
CA ASP A 88 8.20 -13.01 27.58
C ASP A 88 9.08 -12.49 26.45
N LEU A 89 9.73 -11.35 26.68
CA LEU A 89 10.61 -10.71 25.69
C LEU A 89 11.79 -11.59 25.29
N ALA A 90 12.40 -12.30 26.25
CA ALA A 90 13.59 -13.12 25.96
C ALA A 90 13.20 -14.30 25.05
N LYS A 91 12.09 -14.96 25.35
CA LYS A 91 11.54 -16.04 24.53
C LYS A 91 11.07 -15.54 23.17
N ALA A 92 10.37 -14.40 23.10
CA ALA A 92 9.89 -13.84 21.84
C ALA A 92 11.04 -13.51 20.88
N LEU A 93 12.11 -12.88 21.36
CA LEU A 93 13.29 -12.58 20.55
C LEU A 93 14.06 -13.84 20.15
N ALA A 94 14.20 -14.81 21.06
CA ALA A 94 14.83 -16.10 20.74
C ALA A 94 14.06 -16.86 19.65
N LEU A 95 12.74 -16.92 19.75
CA LEU A 95 11.88 -17.56 18.74
C LEU A 95 11.92 -16.81 17.41
N PHE A 96 11.92 -15.47 17.44
CA PHE A 96 12.03 -14.67 16.23
C PHE A 96 13.36 -14.89 15.51
N HIS A 97 14.46 -15.01 16.26
CA HIS A 97 15.78 -15.34 15.69
C HIS A 97 15.86 -16.78 15.14
N LEU A 98 15.02 -17.70 15.64
CA LEU A 98 14.93 -19.08 15.16
C LEU A 98 14.04 -19.25 13.94
N ILE A 99 13.36 -18.19 13.47
CA ILE A 99 12.60 -18.24 12.22
C ILE A 99 13.59 -18.58 11.09
N PRO A 100 13.26 -19.57 10.23
CA PRO A 100 14.16 -19.98 9.16
C PRO A 100 14.53 -18.81 8.25
N GLN A 101 15.82 -18.69 7.90
CA GLN A 101 16.29 -17.59 7.04
C GLN A 101 15.72 -17.64 5.63
N GLU A 102 15.19 -18.79 5.20
CA GLU A 102 14.47 -18.97 3.95
C GLU A 102 13.01 -18.50 4.00
N ASP A 103 12.44 -18.26 5.20
CA ASP A 103 11.07 -17.77 5.34
C ASP A 103 10.90 -16.45 4.59
N ILE A 104 9.93 -16.43 3.68
CA ILE A 104 9.83 -15.34 2.72
C ILE A 104 9.39 -14.03 3.38
N ILE A 105 8.59 -14.11 4.45
CA ILE A 105 8.15 -12.96 5.22
C ILE A 105 9.34 -12.38 5.98
N LEU A 106 10.10 -13.21 6.71
CA LEU A 106 11.31 -12.77 7.41
C LEU A 106 12.33 -12.17 6.45
N ARG A 107 12.64 -12.84 5.33
CA ARG A 107 13.61 -12.33 4.34
C ARG A 107 13.23 -10.97 3.80
N SER A 108 11.95 -10.77 3.52
CA SER A 108 11.44 -9.49 3.06
C SER A 108 11.58 -8.45 4.17
N LEU A 109 11.15 -8.77 5.39
CA LEU A 109 11.24 -7.89 6.57
C LEU A 109 12.66 -7.44 6.84
N SER A 110 13.61 -8.37 6.91
CA SER A 110 15.02 -8.07 7.22
C SER A 110 15.75 -7.33 6.09
N THR A 111 15.19 -7.27 4.88
CA THR A 111 15.73 -6.42 3.79
C THR A 111 15.26 -4.97 3.93
N VAL A 112 14.03 -4.79 4.42
CA VAL A 112 13.36 -3.49 4.49
C VAL A 112 13.64 -2.79 5.81
N HIS A 113 13.60 -3.53 6.91
CA HIS A 113 13.72 -3.04 8.28
C HIS A 113 14.93 -3.64 8.98
N SER A 114 15.57 -2.83 9.83
CA SER A 114 16.67 -3.29 10.66
C SER A 114 16.17 -4.24 11.73
N GLU A 115 17.01 -5.20 12.10
CA GLU A 115 16.72 -6.14 13.17
C GLU A 115 16.41 -5.42 14.49
N ASP A 116 17.20 -4.39 14.82
CA ASP A 116 16.96 -3.54 15.99
C ASP A 116 15.55 -2.94 15.99
N TYR A 117 15.06 -2.46 14.85
CA TYR A 117 13.73 -1.88 14.76
C TYR A 117 12.63 -2.92 14.97
N LEU A 118 12.76 -4.11 14.36
CA LEU A 118 11.83 -5.22 14.55
C LEU A 118 11.81 -5.68 16.02
N TYR A 119 12.96 -5.72 16.69
CA TYR A 119 13.07 -6.03 18.11
C TYR A 119 12.38 -4.96 18.98
N GLN A 120 12.53 -3.68 18.63
CA GLN A 120 11.81 -2.61 19.34
C GLN A 120 10.30 -2.68 19.14
N LEU A 121 9.82 -3.10 17.96
CA LEU A 121 8.39 -3.32 17.71
C LEU A 121 7.84 -4.46 18.57
N ILE A 122 8.52 -5.61 18.59
CA ILE A 122 8.17 -6.77 19.45
C ILE A 122 8.12 -6.34 20.92
N LYS A 123 9.18 -5.68 21.40
CA LYS A 123 9.24 -5.15 22.77
C LYS A 123 8.12 -4.16 23.08
N SER A 124 7.78 -3.29 22.13
CA SER A 124 6.72 -2.30 22.32
C SER A 124 5.34 -2.94 22.38
N CYS A 125 5.10 -4.03 21.65
CA CYS A 125 3.86 -4.82 21.75
C CYS A 125 3.72 -5.45 23.15
N ILE A 126 4.79 -6.03 23.69
CA ILE A 126 4.80 -6.57 25.07
C ILE A 126 4.50 -5.45 26.08
N GLN A 127 5.17 -4.31 25.95
CA GLN A 127 4.97 -3.17 26.85
C GLN A 127 3.55 -2.57 26.76
N ALA A 128 2.91 -2.64 25.59
CA ALA A 128 1.54 -2.19 25.41
C ALA A 128 0.51 -3.00 26.21
N GLN A 129 0.84 -4.22 26.67
CA GLN A 129 -0.08 -5.06 27.46
C GLN A 129 -0.48 -4.42 28.79
N GLN A 130 0.39 -3.59 29.38
CA GLN A 130 0.11 -2.95 30.65
C GLN A 130 -1.13 -2.03 30.60
N PHE A 131 -1.35 -1.36 29.47
CA PHE A 131 -2.42 -0.37 29.31
C PHE A 131 -3.35 -0.64 28.11
N GLY A 132 -3.12 -1.74 27.38
CA GLY A 132 -3.81 -2.04 26.11
C GLY A 132 -3.27 -1.28 24.89
N PHE A 133 -2.38 -0.31 25.09
CA PHE A 133 -1.68 0.41 24.04
C PHE A 133 -0.37 1.02 24.56
N LYS A 134 0.48 1.46 23.65
CA LYS A 134 1.69 2.24 23.92
C LYS A 134 1.86 3.29 22.83
N GLN A 135 1.86 4.56 23.22
CA GLN A 135 2.24 5.65 22.33
C GLN A 135 3.77 5.73 22.25
N LEU A 136 4.33 5.60 21.05
CA LEU A 136 5.77 5.73 20.81
C LEU A 136 6.17 7.17 20.50
N ASN A 137 5.32 7.89 19.77
CA ASN A 137 5.44 9.32 19.48
C ASN A 137 4.06 9.90 19.13
N ALA A 138 4.00 11.15 18.66
CA ALA A 138 2.74 11.81 18.32
C ALA A 138 1.90 11.06 17.27
N ASP A 139 2.56 10.35 16.35
CA ASP A 139 1.92 9.74 15.18
C ASP A 139 1.94 8.21 15.22
N ILE A 140 2.57 7.59 16.23
CA ILE A 140 2.72 6.14 16.31
C ILE A 140 2.21 5.62 17.64
N VAL A 141 1.16 4.82 17.56
CA VAL A 141 0.59 4.05 18.67
C VAL A 141 0.63 2.57 18.31
N ILE A 142 0.94 1.74 19.29
CA ILE A 142 1.03 0.29 19.17
C ILE A 142 0.09 -0.34 20.20
N THR A 143 -0.58 -1.41 19.81
CA THR A 143 -1.36 -2.30 20.68
C THR A 143 -0.64 -3.64 20.88
N PRO A 144 -1.04 -4.48 21.85
CA PRO A 144 -0.36 -5.75 22.14
C PRO A 144 -0.18 -6.70 20.96
N LYS A 145 -1.10 -6.69 19.99
CA LYS A 145 -1.03 -7.59 18.81
C LYS A 145 -0.63 -6.88 17.52
N THR A 146 -0.17 -5.64 17.59
CA THR A 146 0.21 -4.88 16.39
C THR A 146 1.22 -5.65 15.52
N PHE A 147 2.28 -6.21 16.11
CA PHE A 147 3.26 -6.99 15.34
C PHE A 147 2.62 -8.19 14.63
N GLU A 148 1.77 -8.95 15.32
CA GLU A 148 1.03 -10.07 14.74
C GLU A 148 0.15 -9.62 13.56
N VAL A 149 -0.61 -8.53 13.72
CA VAL A 149 -1.48 -7.98 12.68
C VAL A 149 -0.70 -7.56 11.45
N LEU A 150 0.43 -6.89 11.63
CA LEU A 150 1.30 -6.49 10.52
C LEU A 150 1.83 -7.71 9.75
N ILE A 151 2.24 -8.77 10.43
CA ILE A 151 2.71 -10.01 9.79
C ILE A 151 1.58 -10.73 9.06
N LYS A 152 0.40 -10.83 9.66
CA LYS A 152 -0.79 -11.41 9.00
C LYS A 152 -1.17 -10.61 7.75
N ASP A 153 -1.15 -9.29 7.82
CA ASP A 153 -1.47 -8.43 6.68
C ASP A 153 -0.50 -8.66 5.50
N CYS A 154 0.80 -8.79 5.78
CA CYS A 154 1.78 -9.20 4.77
C CYS A 154 1.51 -10.62 4.25
N ALA A 155 1.28 -11.59 5.13
CA ALA A 155 1.04 -12.98 4.76
C ALA A 155 -0.19 -13.15 3.86
N THR A 156 -1.25 -12.39 4.11
CA THR A 156 -2.48 -12.39 3.31
C THR A 156 -2.19 -12.05 1.85
N THR A 157 -1.37 -11.02 1.62
CA THR A 157 -0.99 -10.61 0.26
C THR A 157 -0.03 -11.63 -0.36
N LEU A 158 0.98 -12.07 0.40
CA LEU A 158 2.06 -12.92 -0.11
C LEU A 158 1.64 -14.37 -0.40
N SER A 159 0.65 -14.88 0.31
CA SER A 159 0.20 -16.28 0.16
C SER A 159 -0.87 -16.46 -0.92
N HIS A 160 -1.49 -15.37 -1.40
CA HIS A 160 -2.56 -15.45 -2.38
C HIS A 160 -2.01 -15.26 -3.81
N PRO A 161 -2.38 -16.12 -4.78
CA PRO A 161 -1.81 -16.08 -6.14
C PRO A 161 -2.43 -15.01 -7.05
N ALA A 162 -3.20 -14.06 -6.53
CA ALA A 162 -3.88 -13.09 -7.39
C ALA A 162 -2.84 -12.19 -8.04
N LYS A 163 -3.18 -11.66 -9.21
CA LYS A 163 -2.27 -10.79 -9.93
C LYS A 163 -2.39 -9.34 -9.47
N ILE A 164 -3.62 -8.96 -9.11
CA ILE A 164 -3.95 -7.61 -8.62
C ILE A 164 -4.42 -7.73 -7.17
N HIS A 165 -3.80 -6.97 -6.27
CA HIS A 165 -4.21 -6.90 -4.87
C HIS A 165 -4.59 -5.47 -4.52
N PHE A 166 -5.81 -5.27 -4.04
CA PHE A 166 -6.25 -4.01 -3.43
C PHE A 166 -6.24 -4.19 -1.91
N SER A 167 -5.36 -3.49 -1.21
CA SER A 167 -5.14 -3.65 0.23
C SER A 167 -5.62 -2.42 0.99
N PHE A 168 -6.62 -2.61 1.85
CA PHE A 168 -7.20 -1.58 2.71
C PHE A 168 -6.82 -1.85 4.17
N GLY A 169 -5.60 -1.48 4.55
CA GLY A 169 -5.04 -1.71 5.88
C GLY A 169 -4.44 -0.46 6.50
N LEU A 170 -3.45 -0.64 7.37
CA LEU A 170 -2.64 0.47 7.90
C LEU A 170 -1.76 1.07 6.78
N PRO A 171 -1.49 2.38 6.81
CA PRO A 171 -0.56 3.01 5.88
C PRO A 171 0.88 2.53 6.14
N THR A 172 1.73 2.66 5.12
CA THR A 172 3.04 2.00 5.05
C THR A 172 4.17 2.88 4.50
N HIS A 173 3.87 3.84 3.62
CA HIS A 173 4.88 4.54 2.80
C HIS A 173 5.85 5.45 3.58
N HIS A 174 5.50 5.90 4.79
CA HIS A 174 6.37 6.71 5.64
C HIS A 174 7.32 5.89 6.52
N ALA A 175 7.12 4.57 6.64
CA ALA A 175 8.00 3.74 7.47
C ALA A 175 9.40 3.63 6.84
N TYR A 176 10.43 3.94 7.63
CA TYR A 176 11.84 3.83 7.27
C TYR A 176 12.42 2.51 7.77
N THR A 177 13.62 2.15 7.30
CA THR A 177 14.32 0.93 7.75
C THR A 177 14.46 0.80 9.25
N GLN A 178 14.61 1.91 9.98
CA GLN A 178 14.93 1.88 11.42
C GLN A 178 13.85 2.52 12.30
N MET A 179 12.73 2.97 11.72
CA MET A 179 11.66 3.62 12.49
C MET A 179 10.32 3.65 11.75
N GLY A 180 9.24 3.63 12.53
CA GLY A 180 7.91 3.99 12.07
C GLY A 180 7.72 5.51 12.09
N SER A 181 6.89 6.03 11.19
CA SER A 181 6.68 7.47 11.00
C SER A 181 5.34 7.71 10.29
N GLY A 182 4.67 8.85 10.54
CA GLY A 182 3.43 9.23 9.85
C GLY A 182 2.38 8.12 9.82
N PHE A 183 2.02 7.56 10.98
CA PHE A 183 1.09 6.42 11.14
C PHE A 183 1.59 5.07 10.57
N CYS A 184 2.72 5.06 9.86
CA CYS A 184 3.26 3.87 9.22
C CYS A 184 4.24 3.13 10.13
N LEU A 185 3.99 1.84 10.39
CA LEU A 185 4.84 0.99 11.22
C LEU A 185 5.82 0.16 10.40
N ILE A 186 5.38 -0.42 9.27
CA ILE A 186 6.25 -1.14 8.35
C ILE A 186 5.93 -0.75 6.92
N ASN A 187 6.95 -0.77 6.06
CA ASN A 187 6.79 -0.48 4.64
C ASN A 187 6.41 -1.73 3.83
N LYS A 188 5.12 -2.07 3.78
CA LYS A 188 4.63 -3.26 3.06
C LYS A 188 4.92 -3.21 1.56
N THR A 189 4.84 -2.04 0.93
CA THR A 189 5.21 -1.88 -0.48
C THR A 189 6.65 -2.34 -0.75
N ALA A 190 7.61 -1.91 0.06
CA ALA A 190 9.00 -2.38 -0.06
C ALA A 190 9.16 -3.88 0.22
N LEU A 191 8.38 -4.46 1.15
CA LEU A 191 8.38 -5.90 1.42
C LEU A 191 7.95 -6.70 0.18
N LEU A 192 6.88 -6.25 -0.48
CA LEU A 192 6.35 -6.91 -1.68
C LEU A 192 7.25 -6.73 -2.90
N ILE A 193 7.99 -5.61 -2.99
CA ILE A 193 9.07 -5.44 -3.97
C ILE A 193 10.15 -6.51 -3.75
N LYS A 194 10.61 -6.70 -2.51
CA LYS A 194 11.59 -7.75 -2.19
C LYS A 194 11.06 -9.14 -2.51
N HIS A 195 9.81 -9.42 -2.16
CA HIS A 195 9.17 -10.69 -2.49
C HIS A 195 9.18 -10.94 -4.00
N SER A 196 8.80 -9.94 -4.80
CA SER A 196 8.74 -10.05 -6.26
C SER A 196 10.14 -10.24 -6.86
N GLU A 197 11.16 -9.55 -6.34
CA GLU A 197 12.57 -9.76 -6.71
C GLU A 197 13.01 -11.21 -6.47
N LEU A 198 12.65 -11.79 -5.32
CA LEU A 198 13.10 -13.12 -4.92
C LEU A 198 12.39 -14.27 -5.65
N ASN A 199 11.14 -14.08 -6.05
CA ASN A 199 10.29 -15.17 -6.56
C ASN A 199 10.02 -15.10 -8.07
N SER A 200 10.26 -13.95 -8.71
CA SER A 200 10.03 -13.83 -10.15
C SER A 200 11.01 -14.67 -10.96
N LYS A 201 10.47 -15.45 -11.90
CA LYS A 201 11.26 -16.23 -12.87
C LYS A 201 11.74 -15.39 -14.05
N THR A 202 11.20 -14.19 -14.21
CA THR A 202 11.54 -13.26 -15.29
C THR A 202 12.12 -11.98 -14.73
N PRO A 203 13.06 -11.32 -15.43
CA PRO A 203 13.49 -9.98 -15.05
C PRO A 203 12.30 -9.04 -14.87
N LEU A 204 12.33 -8.25 -13.79
CA LEU A 204 11.29 -7.28 -13.47
C LEU A 204 11.83 -5.86 -13.52
N LYS A 205 11.05 -4.96 -14.10
CA LYS A 205 11.10 -3.52 -13.81
C LYS A 205 10.04 -3.19 -12.78
N PHE A 206 10.44 -2.46 -11.75
CA PHE A 206 9.55 -2.05 -10.68
C PHE A 206 9.04 -0.64 -11.00
N VAL A 207 7.72 -0.50 -11.14
CA VAL A 207 7.08 0.80 -11.34
C VAL A 207 6.27 1.10 -10.08
N ILE A 208 6.61 2.20 -9.41
CA ILE A 208 5.90 2.68 -8.23
C ILE A 208 5.23 4.00 -8.59
N ILE A 209 3.94 4.12 -8.33
CA ILE A 209 3.18 5.37 -8.54
C ILE A 209 2.47 5.70 -7.23
N GLY A 210 3.08 6.60 -6.46
CA GLY A 210 2.49 7.16 -5.25
C GLY A 210 1.58 8.33 -5.60
N THR A 211 0.35 8.31 -5.08
CA THR A 211 -0.61 9.42 -5.22
C THR A 211 -1.22 9.87 -3.89
N ASP A 212 -0.68 9.39 -2.79
CA ASP A 212 -0.91 9.98 -1.47
C ASP A 212 -0.40 11.42 -1.45
N VAL A 213 -1.07 12.34 -0.76
CA VAL A 213 -0.62 13.75 -0.74
C VAL A 213 0.69 13.95 0.00
N ASN A 214 0.99 13.05 0.95
CA ASN A 214 2.21 13.05 1.73
C ASN A 214 3.29 12.27 0.98
N ARG A 215 4.52 12.79 1.01
CA ARG A 215 5.64 12.22 0.27
C ARG A 215 5.92 10.77 0.70
N ASP A 216 6.25 9.90 -0.25
CA ASP A 216 6.75 8.52 -0.03
C ASP A 216 8.17 8.50 0.59
N ASN A 217 8.47 9.34 1.58
CA ASN A 217 9.80 9.56 2.14
C ASN A 217 10.46 8.29 2.72
N GLY A 218 9.70 7.47 3.47
CA GLY A 218 10.19 6.20 4.02
C GLY A 218 10.48 5.19 2.92
N LEU A 219 9.54 5.01 1.99
CA LEU A 219 9.69 4.14 0.82
C LEU A 219 10.87 4.59 -0.06
N SER A 220 10.98 5.87 -0.38
CA SER A 220 12.06 6.44 -1.20
C SER A 220 13.44 6.19 -0.57
N ASP A 221 13.58 6.36 0.75
CA ASP A 221 14.84 6.07 1.45
C ASP A 221 15.19 4.57 1.38
N ILE A 222 14.22 3.69 1.64
CA ILE A 222 14.40 2.23 1.53
C ILE A 222 14.80 1.84 0.10
N LEU A 223 14.09 2.35 -0.91
CA LEU A 223 14.38 2.04 -2.31
C LEU A 223 15.80 2.49 -2.69
N ARG A 224 16.21 3.68 -2.27
CA ARG A 224 17.56 4.20 -2.54
C ARG A 224 18.64 3.37 -1.88
N ARG A 225 18.46 2.98 -0.61
CA ARG A 225 19.49 2.27 0.17
C ARG A 225 19.56 0.77 -0.09
N SER A 226 18.41 0.11 -0.24
CA SER A 226 18.32 -1.36 -0.26
C SER A 226 17.95 -1.94 -1.63
N PHE A 227 17.37 -1.14 -2.53
CA PHE A 227 16.82 -1.64 -3.80
C PHE A 227 17.32 -0.91 -5.04
N SER A 228 18.26 0.03 -4.92
CA SER A 228 18.69 0.86 -6.05
C SER A 228 19.47 0.10 -7.12
N HIS A 229 19.86 -1.16 -6.87
CA HIS A 229 20.36 -2.09 -7.89
C HIS A 229 19.25 -2.60 -8.83
N LEU A 230 17.98 -2.54 -8.41
CA LEU A 230 16.84 -2.92 -9.23
C LEU A 230 16.46 -1.80 -10.20
N PRO A 231 15.98 -2.13 -11.41
CA PRO A 231 15.45 -1.14 -12.34
C PRO A 231 14.11 -0.61 -11.81
N ILE A 232 14.15 0.57 -11.18
CA ILE A 232 12.99 1.18 -10.53
C ILE A 232 12.61 2.50 -11.22
N CYS A 233 11.33 2.66 -11.51
CA CYS A 233 10.70 3.93 -11.85
C CYS A 233 9.71 4.29 -10.74
N HIS A 234 10.07 5.23 -9.88
CA HIS A 234 9.22 5.70 -8.78
C HIS A 234 8.70 7.10 -9.11
N VAL A 235 7.39 7.22 -9.33
CA VAL A 235 6.69 8.50 -9.44
C VAL A 235 6.03 8.78 -8.11
N ASP A 236 6.52 9.80 -7.42
CA ASP A 236 6.02 10.25 -6.12
C ASP A 236 5.28 11.57 -6.32
N VAL A 237 3.95 11.51 -6.28
CA VAL A 237 3.08 12.69 -6.37
C VAL A 237 2.71 13.12 -4.97
N PHE A 238 3.16 14.29 -4.54
CA PHE A 238 2.98 14.77 -3.16
C PHE A 238 2.82 16.29 -3.13
N ASP A 239 2.47 16.89 -1.99
CA ASP A 239 2.53 18.35 -1.79
C ASP A 239 3.60 18.69 -0.74
N SER A 240 4.66 19.38 -1.15
CA SER A 240 5.80 19.69 -0.26
C SER A 240 5.45 20.60 0.92
N ARG A 241 4.27 21.20 0.94
CA ARG A 241 3.83 22.11 2.01
C ARG A 241 3.13 21.40 3.16
N VAL A 242 2.71 20.15 2.97
CA VAL A 242 2.09 19.32 4.00
C VAL A 242 3.09 18.28 4.49
N TYR A 243 2.70 17.41 5.43
CA TYR A 243 3.61 16.44 6.02
C TYR A 243 4.38 15.63 4.95
N PRO A 244 5.70 15.38 5.10
CA PRO A 244 6.62 15.84 6.15
C PRO A 244 7.32 17.19 5.86
N GLN A 245 6.77 18.02 4.98
CA GLN A 245 7.29 19.32 4.54
C GLN A 245 8.64 19.25 3.81
N GLN A 246 8.74 18.31 2.88
CA GLN A 246 9.96 18.01 2.13
C GLN A 246 9.82 18.45 0.67
N ASP A 247 10.50 19.54 0.31
CA ASP A 247 10.51 20.08 -1.05
C ASP A 247 11.63 19.49 -1.91
N PHE A 248 11.78 19.99 -3.14
CA PHE A 248 12.85 19.57 -4.05
C PHE A 248 14.27 19.88 -3.54
N THR A 249 14.45 20.88 -2.68
CA THR A 249 15.75 21.15 -2.04
C THR A 249 16.08 20.02 -1.08
N TYR A 250 15.13 19.62 -0.24
CA TYR A 250 15.30 18.50 0.68
C TYR A 250 15.63 17.20 -0.08
N ILE A 251 14.85 16.89 -1.13
CA ILE A 251 15.08 15.71 -1.98
C ILE A 251 16.46 15.77 -2.63
N SER A 252 16.90 16.96 -3.06
CA SER A 252 18.21 17.12 -3.67
C SER A 252 19.35 16.81 -2.70
N THR A 253 19.19 17.12 -1.42
CA THR A 253 20.13 16.73 -0.37
C THR A 253 20.13 15.21 -0.17
N GLU A 254 18.96 14.57 -0.11
CA GLU A 254 18.86 13.11 0.06
C GLU A 254 19.54 12.32 -1.08
N PHE A 255 19.41 12.80 -2.32
CA PHE A 255 19.99 12.18 -3.51
C PHE A 255 21.40 12.68 -3.83
N ASN A 256 21.92 13.65 -3.08
CA ASN A 256 23.18 14.33 -3.38
C ASN A 256 23.27 14.84 -4.84
N SER A 257 22.16 15.34 -5.37
CA SER A 257 22.01 15.82 -6.75
C SER A 257 20.84 16.78 -6.84
N ARG A 258 20.91 17.79 -7.71
CA ARG A 258 19.82 18.78 -7.87
C ARG A 258 18.58 18.22 -8.58
N GLY A 259 18.66 17.01 -9.13
CA GLY A 259 17.64 16.46 -10.01
C GLY A 259 17.62 17.18 -11.36
N VAL A 260 17.14 16.48 -12.39
CA VAL A 260 16.98 17.00 -13.74
C VAL A 260 15.53 17.41 -13.93
N ASP A 261 15.28 18.62 -14.43
CA ASP A 261 13.95 19.05 -14.83
C ASP A 261 13.51 18.26 -16.06
N VAL A 262 12.39 17.54 -15.95
CA VAL A 262 11.80 16.73 -17.02
C VAL A 262 10.55 17.40 -17.62
N GLY A 263 10.37 18.68 -17.34
CA GLY A 263 9.27 19.51 -17.81
C GLY A 263 8.10 19.59 -16.81
N LYS A 264 7.28 20.62 -16.97
CA LYS A 264 6.09 20.89 -16.13
C LYS A 264 6.39 21.01 -14.63
N ASN A 265 7.57 21.52 -14.28
CA ASN A 265 8.06 21.64 -12.90
C ASN A 265 8.24 20.28 -12.19
N ILE A 266 8.41 19.19 -12.95
CA ILE A 266 8.69 17.86 -12.41
C ILE A 266 10.19 17.62 -12.48
N ARG A 267 10.76 17.02 -11.43
CA ARG A 267 12.18 16.69 -11.37
C ARG A 267 12.41 15.20 -11.24
N CYS A 268 13.47 14.72 -11.87
CA CYS A 268 13.94 13.35 -11.78
C CYS A 268 15.31 13.30 -11.09
N TRP A 269 15.45 12.48 -10.06
CA TRP A 269 16.70 12.13 -9.43
C TRP A 269 17.03 10.69 -9.76
N GLN A 270 18.27 10.44 -10.17
CA GLN A 270 18.75 9.10 -10.45
C GLN A 270 19.76 8.67 -9.37
N HIS A 271 19.62 7.44 -8.88
CA HIS A 271 20.58 6.80 -8.00
C HIS A 271 20.72 5.33 -8.40
N ASN A 272 21.87 4.93 -8.94
CA ASN A 272 22.05 3.61 -9.57
C ASN A 272 20.95 3.36 -10.63
N ASN A 273 20.14 2.31 -10.46
CA ASN A 273 19.05 1.93 -11.36
C ASN A 273 17.67 2.46 -10.90
N LEU A 274 17.63 3.26 -9.82
CA LEU A 274 16.43 3.97 -9.37
C LEU A 274 16.32 5.33 -10.06
N ASN A 275 15.20 5.54 -10.76
CA ASN A 275 14.73 6.85 -11.21
C ASN A 275 13.56 7.28 -10.33
N TYR A 276 13.75 8.34 -9.56
CA TYR A 276 12.76 8.95 -8.68
C TYR A 276 12.25 10.26 -9.28
N TYR A 277 10.97 10.32 -9.61
CA TYR A 277 10.29 11.49 -10.14
C TYR A 277 9.48 12.14 -9.03
N GLY A 278 9.89 13.33 -8.61
CA GLY A 278 9.11 14.15 -7.67
C GLY A 278 8.13 15.03 -8.42
N VAL A 279 6.83 14.82 -8.18
CA VAL A 279 5.72 15.58 -8.77
C VAL A 279 5.04 16.38 -7.66
N ASP A 280 5.56 17.56 -7.38
CA ASP A 280 5.03 18.42 -6.31
C ASP A 280 3.75 19.13 -6.76
N LEU A 281 2.62 18.75 -6.16
CA LEU A 281 1.30 19.32 -6.40
C LEU A 281 1.26 20.83 -6.17
N SER A 282 2.07 21.38 -5.26
CA SER A 282 2.16 22.83 -5.04
C SER A 282 2.71 23.58 -6.26
N LEU A 283 3.50 22.90 -7.10
CA LEU A 283 4.13 23.41 -8.32
C LEU A 283 3.42 22.97 -9.60
N THR A 284 2.46 22.05 -9.48
CA THR A 284 1.81 21.37 -10.61
C THR A 284 0.29 21.61 -10.62
N PRO A 285 -0.19 22.86 -10.73
CA PRO A 285 -1.61 23.17 -10.57
C PRO A 285 -2.47 22.56 -11.69
N ARG A 286 -3.73 22.30 -11.36
CA ARG A 286 -4.80 21.96 -12.28
C ARG A 286 -4.91 23.01 -13.40
N LYS A 287 -5.14 22.54 -14.63
CA LYS A 287 -5.51 23.36 -15.78
C LYS A 287 -7.00 23.68 -15.76
N SER A 288 -7.44 24.69 -16.52
CA SER A 288 -8.87 25.05 -16.61
C SER A 288 -9.77 23.93 -17.15
N VAL A 289 -9.21 23.00 -17.93
CA VAL A 289 -9.94 21.87 -18.54
C VAL A 289 -9.08 20.61 -18.47
N GLY A 290 -9.72 19.49 -18.17
CA GLY A 290 -9.14 18.15 -18.22
C GLY A 290 -8.57 17.66 -16.88
N VAL A 291 -7.92 16.50 -16.96
CA VAL A 291 -7.38 15.76 -15.81
C VAL A 291 -6.15 16.45 -15.24
N HIS A 292 -5.96 16.33 -13.93
CA HIS A 292 -4.82 16.89 -13.22
C HIS A 292 -3.48 16.47 -13.87
N PRO A 293 -2.55 17.41 -14.16
CA PRO A 293 -1.33 17.11 -14.90
C PRO A 293 -0.41 16.07 -14.23
N ALA A 294 -0.45 15.97 -12.90
CA ALA A 294 0.32 15.00 -12.13
C ALA A 294 -0.08 13.54 -12.46
N LEU A 295 -1.38 13.24 -12.50
CA LEU A 295 -1.88 11.89 -12.86
C LEU A 295 -1.60 11.56 -14.32
N LEU A 296 -1.68 12.56 -15.22
CA LEU A 296 -1.30 12.39 -16.62
C LEU A 296 0.19 12.04 -16.78
N PHE A 297 1.05 12.66 -15.96
CA PHE A 297 2.48 12.32 -15.94
C PHE A 297 2.71 10.90 -15.42
N ALA A 298 2.07 10.53 -14.30
CA ALA A 298 2.17 9.18 -13.76
C ALA A 298 1.76 8.09 -14.78
N LEU A 299 0.62 8.27 -15.44
CA LEU A 299 0.15 7.37 -16.50
C LEU A 299 1.11 7.32 -17.70
N HIS A 300 1.74 8.44 -18.04
CA HIS A 300 2.76 8.48 -19.08
C HIS A 300 3.98 7.62 -18.71
N GLN A 301 4.47 7.72 -17.47
CA GLN A 301 5.63 6.93 -17.03
C GLN A 301 5.35 5.43 -17.00
N LEU A 302 4.11 5.03 -16.65
CA LEU A 302 3.69 3.64 -16.79
C LEU A 302 3.67 3.19 -18.26
N LYS A 303 3.10 4.00 -19.17
CA LYS A 303 3.07 3.69 -20.62
C LYS A 303 4.47 3.52 -21.20
N GLU A 304 5.40 4.41 -20.88
CA GLU A 304 6.77 4.31 -21.34
C GLU A 304 7.48 3.08 -20.76
N SER A 305 7.24 2.77 -19.47
CA SER A 305 7.79 1.56 -18.87
C SER A 305 7.23 0.28 -19.52
N LEU A 306 5.94 0.25 -19.86
CA LEU A 306 5.32 -0.87 -20.58
C LEU A 306 5.89 -1.03 -21.99
N LYS A 307 6.08 0.08 -22.70
CA LYS A 307 6.72 0.07 -24.02
C LYS A 307 8.15 -0.50 -23.93
N GLU A 308 8.93 -0.03 -22.95
CA GLU A 308 10.29 -0.51 -22.73
C GLU A 308 10.32 -2.01 -22.37
N ALA A 309 9.36 -2.47 -21.55
CA ALA A 309 9.19 -3.88 -21.20
C ALA A 309 8.96 -4.77 -22.43
N LYS A 310 8.10 -4.31 -23.35
CA LYS A 310 7.83 -4.99 -24.63
C LYS A 310 9.07 -5.10 -25.49
N GLU A 311 9.82 -4.01 -25.62
CA GLU A 311 11.02 -3.94 -26.45
C GLU A 311 12.16 -4.81 -25.91
N LYS A 312 12.30 -4.88 -24.58
CA LYS A 312 13.41 -5.57 -23.91
C LYS A 312 13.08 -6.97 -23.39
N GLY A 313 11.82 -7.40 -23.48
CA GLY A 313 11.38 -8.75 -23.11
C GLY A 313 11.37 -9.02 -21.60
N TYR A 314 11.13 -8.00 -20.77
CA TYR A 314 10.93 -8.15 -19.33
C TYR A 314 9.48 -7.84 -18.92
N LYS A 315 9.13 -8.05 -17.65
CA LYS A 315 7.81 -7.71 -17.10
C LYS A 315 7.88 -6.56 -16.09
N ILE A 316 6.72 -5.98 -15.78
CA ILE A 316 6.55 -4.92 -14.78
C ILE A 316 5.90 -5.47 -13.53
N ALA A 317 6.46 -5.17 -12.37
CA ALA A 317 5.74 -5.22 -11.10
C ALA A 317 5.30 -3.79 -10.74
N LEU A 318 3.99 -3.56 -10.68
CA LEU A 318 3.41 -2.24 -10.44
C LEU A 318 2.95 -2.11 -8.98
N PHE A 319 3.41 -1.07 -8.30
CA PHE A 319 3.03 -0.76 -6.92
C PHE A 319 2.40 0.61 -6.86
N LEU A 320 1.25 0.71 -6.19
CA LEU A 320 0.41 1.91 -6.15
C LEU A 320 0.15 2.27 -4.68
N PRO A 321 1.10 2.90 -3.96
CA PRO A 321 0.86 3.49 -2.66
C PRO A 321 0.01 4.76 -2.83
N THR A 322 -1.31 4.59 -2.87
CA THR A 322 -2.23 5.70 -3.15
C THR A 322 -2.94 6.15 -1.88
N GLY A 323 -3.07 7.46 -1.68
CA GLY A 323 -3.91 8.04 -0.65
C GLY A 323 -5.01 8.89 -1.27
N TRP A 324 -6.17 8.92 -0.61
CA TRP A 324 -7.26 9.83 -0.98
C TRP A 324 -7.19 11.19 -0.27
N ASP A 325 -6.22 11.38 0.60
CA ASP A 325 -5.91 12.69 1.20
C ASP A 325 -5.35 13.71 0.19
N SER A 326 -5.02 13.26 -1.02
CA SER A 326 -4.76 14.09 -2.20
C SER A 326 -6.03 14.65 -2.84
N HIS A 327 -7.23 14.29 -2.35
CA HIS A 327 -8.51 14.76 -2.86
C HIS A 327 -8.91 16.15 -2.34
N GLU A 328 -9.60 16.93 -3.16
CA GLU A 328 -9.98 18.31 -2.86
C GLU A 328 -11.02 18.43 -1.74
N ASN A 329 -11.70 17.33 -1.39
CA ASN A 329 -12.66 17.27 -0.28
C ASN A 329 -12.08 16.64 1.00
N GLU A 330 -10.83 16.21 1.03
CA GLU A 330 -10.18 15.79 2.29
C GLU A 330 -10.25 16.93 3.34
N THR A 331 -10.31 16.63 4.62
CA THR A 331 -10.31 17.65 5.69
C THR A 331 -9.25 17.41 6.75
N ALA A 332 -8.54 16.29 6.70
CA ALA A 332 -7.43 15.96 7.58
C ALA A 332 -6.29 16.98 7.52
N TYR A 333 -5.72 17.26 8.70
CA TYR A 333 -4.64 18.23 8.85
C TYR A 333 -3.38 17.77 8.11
N CYS A 334 -3.07 16.48 8.12
CA CYS A 334 -1.87 15.93 7.48
C CYS A 334 -1.83 16.16 5.96
N GLY A 335 -2.99 16.27 5.30
CA GLY A 335 -3.09 16.50 3.85
C GLY A 335 -3.41 17.95 3.43
N LYS A 336 -3.81 18.81 4.39
CA LYS A 336 -4.32 20.16 4.09
C LYS A 336 -3.84 21.29 4.99
N PHE A 337 -3.14 21.03 6.07
CA PHE A 337 -2.59 22.09 6.91
C PHE A 337 -1.33 22.67 6.25
N VAL A 338 -1.45 23.89 5.74
CA VAL A 338 -0.39 24.58 4.97
C VAL A 338 -0.19 25.96 5.57
N GLU A 339 1.06 26.29 5.92
CA GLU A 339 1.46 27.61 6.43
C GLU A 339 0.61 28.08 7.64
N GLY A 340 0.33 27.17 8.58
CA GLY A 340 -0.38 27.52 9.82
C GLY A 340 -1.91 27.57 9.70
N ARG A 341 -2.49 27.18 8.56
CA ARG A 341 -3.95 27.16 8.34
C ARG A 341 -4.39 25.99 7.46
N MET A 342 -5.67 25.64 7.55
CA MET A 342 -6.28 24.67 6.64
C MET A 342 -6.41 25.26 5.23
N MET A 343 -6.04 24.47 4.22
CA MET A 343 -6.18 24.82 2.81
C MET A 343 -7.65 25.07 2.45
N GLY A 344 -7.95 26.27 1.97
CA GLY A 344 -9.30 26.64 1.53
C GLY A 344 -9.72 25.97 0.22
N LYS A 345 -11.03 25.92 -0.05
CA LYS A 345 -11.63 25.22 -1.23
C LYS A 345 -11.01 25.61 -2.58
N VAL A 346 -10.77 26.90 -2.81
CA VAL A 346 -10.18 27.38 -4.08
C VAL A 346 -8.76 26.86 -4.28
N ALA A 347 -7.95 26.83 -3.20
CA ALA A 347 -6.60 26.30 -3.25
C ALA A 347 -6.62 24.77 -3.39
N ALA A 348 -7.52 24.08 -2.68
CA ALA A 348 -7.70 22.64 -2.80
C ALA A 348 -8.06 22.27 -4.25
N HIS A 349 -9.08 22.89 -4.84
CA HIS A 349 -9.46 22.63 -6.24
C HIS A 349 -8.33 22.82 -7.25
N LYS A 350 -7.45 23.80 -6.98
CA LYS A 350 -6.30 24.09 -7.84
C LYS A 350 -5.18 23.06 -7.73
N PHE A 351 -4.95 22.44 -6.57
CA PHE A 351 -3.76 21.63 -6.31
C PHE A 351 -4.05 20.18 -5.90
N ARG A 352 -5.32 19.80 -5.77
CA ARG A 352 -5.78 18.48 -5.33
C ARG A 352 -6.60 17.82 -6.44
N PHE A 353 -6.72 16.51 -6.35
CA PHE A 353 -7.54 15.73 -7.26
C PHE A 353 -9.02 15.84 -6.92
N ASN A 354 -9.87 15.58 -7.90
CA ASN A 354 -11.31 15.42 -7.69
C ASN A 354 -11.75 14.01 -8.15
N ASP A 355 -13.04 13.69 -7.98
CA ASP A 355 -13.66 12.43 -8.42
C ASP A 355 -13.31 12.09 -9.89
N ASP A 356 -13.37 13.09 -10.79
CA ASP A 356 -13.12 12.89 -12.23
C ASP A 356 -11.66 12.53 -12.51
N ASP A 357 -10.71 13.16 -11.81
CA ASP A 357 -9.28 12.88 -11.95
C ASP A 357 -8.96 11.45 -11.52
N LEU A 358 -9.45 11.05 -10.34
CA LEU A 358 -9.20 9.74 -9.77
C LEU A 358 -9.88 8.66 -10.61
N SER A 359 -11.12 8.87 -11.03
CA SER A 359 -11.84 7.96 -11.92
C SER A 359 -11.08 7.77 -13.23
N TYR A 360 -10.64 8.85 -13.87
CA TYR A 360 -9.84 8.77 -15.10
C TYR A 360 -8.53 8.01 -14.89
N PHE A 361 -7.85 8.23 -13.76
CA PHE A 361 -6.62 7.52 -13.42
C PHE A 361 -6.86 6.01 -13.27
N TYR A 362 -7.89 5.61 -12.54
CA TYR A 362 -8.25 4.21 -12.31
C TYR A 362 -8.65 3.52 -13.63
N GLU A 363 -9.54 4.14 -14.41
CA GLU A 363 -9.94 3.62 -15.73
C GLU A 363 -8.76 3.48 -16.69
N SER A 364 -7.83 4.46 -16.66
CA SER A 364 -6.62 4.40 -17.48
C SER A 364 -5.67 3.30 -17.04
N LEU A 365 -5.50 3.07 -15.73
CA LEU A 365 -4.69 1.98 -15.19
C LEU A 365 -5.25 0.62 -15.58
N PHE A 366 -6.55 0.40 -15.41
CA PHE A 366 -7.21 -0.86 -15.80
C PHE A 366 -7.17 -1.09 -17.32
N THR A 367 -7.38 -0.04 -18.13
CA THR A 367 -7.21 -0.12 -19.58
C THR A 367 -5.78 -0.47 -19.98
N LEU A 368 -4.78 0.09 -19.30
CA LEU A 368 -3.37 -0.26 -19.53
C LEU A 368 -3.08 -1.68 -19.08
N TYR A 369 -3.64 -2.12 -17.97
CA TYR A 369 -3.49 -3.49 -17.51
C TYR A 369 -4.05 -4.49 -18.53
N ASP A 370 -5.30 -4.30 -18.96
CA ASP A 370 -5.97 -5.20 -19.89
C ASP A 370 -5.22 -5.34 -21.22
N LYS A 371 -4.70 -4.23 -21.76
CA LYS A 371 -3.93 -4.20 -23.01
C LYS A 371 -2.51 -4.76 -22.90
N ASN A 372 -2.04 -5.08 -21.70
CA ASN A 372 -0.65 -5.45 -21.45
C ASN A 372 -0.52 -6.55 -20.37
N LYS A 373 -1.54 -7.41 -20.20
CA LYS A 373 -1.58 -8.41 -19.12
C LYS A 373 -0.31 -9.26 -19.13
N GLU A 374 0.18 -9.68 -20.28
CA GLU A 374 1.38 -10.51 -20.44
C GLU A 374 2.69 -9.83 -20.00
N TYR A 375 2.73 -8.49 -19.96
CA TYR A 375 3.89 -7.68 -19.56
C TYR A 375 3.81 -7.13 -18.14
N ILE A 376 2.69 -7.32 -17.45
CA ILE A 376 2.56 -6.97 -16.03
C ILE A 376 2.61 -8.28 -15.26
N GLU A 377 3.53 -8.42 -14.32
CA GLU A 377 3.63 -9.60 -13.45
C GLU A 377 2.66 -9.51 -12.28
N THR A 378 2.59 -8.33 -11.64
CA THR A 378 1.72 -8.09 -10.48
C THR A 378 1.35 -6.61 -10.40
N ILE A 379 0.20 -6.33 -9.78
CA ILE A 379 -0.22 -5.01 -9.32
C ILE A 379 -0.53 -5.12 -7.83
N TYR A 380 0.19 -4.36 -7.00
CA TYR A 380 -0.17 -4.16 -5.61
C TYR A 380 -0.64 -2.72 -5.41
N TRP A 381 -1.87 -2.58 -4.95
CA TRP A 381 -2.51 -1.32 -4.66
C TRP A 381 -2.74 -1.19 -3.17
N SER A 382 -2.01 -0.31 -2.50
CA SER A 382 -2.26 0.01 -1.09
C SER A 382 -3.01 1.33 -0.97
N LEU A 383 -4.05 1.32 -0.13
CA LEU A 383 -4.57 2.56 0.40
C LEU A 383 -3.66 3.00 1.56
N GLU A 384 -3.05 4.17 1.39
CA GLU A 384 -2.24 4.85 2.39
C GLU A 384 -3.17 5.78 3.20
N GLY A 385 -3.09 7.09 2.98
CA GLY A 385 -3.92 8.09 3.63
C GLY A 385 -5.29 8.33 2.99
N GLY A 386 -6.00 9.33 3.50
CA GLY A 386 -7.41 9.61 3.24
C GLY A 386 -8.26 9.31 4.47
N TYR A 387 -8.77 10.35 5.11
CA TYR A 387 -9.15 10.31 6.53
C TYR A 387 -10.51 10.97 6.81
N ASP A 388 -10.97 11.88 5.95
CA ASP A 388 -12.36 12.34 5.98
C ASP A 388 -13.30 11.23 5.52
N ARG A 389 -14.25 10.85 6.39
CA ARG A 389 -15.13 9.72 6.16
C ARG A 389 -16.00 9.81 4.92
N LEU A 390 -16.66 10.95 4.72
CA LEU A 390 -17.54 11.11 3.56
C LEU A 390 -16.72 11.01 2.27
N MET A 391 -15.49 11.50 2.31
CA MET A 391 -14.57 11.46 1.18
C MET A 391 -14.03 10.04 0.94
N TYR A 392 -13.50 9.33 1.94
CA TYR A 392 -12.96 7.98 1.71
C TYR A 392 -14.05 6.96 1.38
N GLU A 393 -15.26 7.05 1.94
CA GLU A 393 -16.37 6.16 1.58
C GLU A 393 -16.75 6.36 0.10
N ARG A 394 -16.76 7.62 -0.37
CA ARG A 394 -16.95 7.95 -1.79
C ARG A 394 -15.83 7.41 -2.67
N GLY A 395 -14.58 7.52 -2.24
CA GLY A 395 -13.41 6.98 -2.93
C GLY A 395 -13.49 5.46 -3.11
N ILE A 396 -13.91 4.74 -2.06
CA ILE A 396 -14.15 3.29 -2.10
C ILE A 396 -15.20 2.97 -3.16
N GLU A 397 -16.37 3.60 -3.09
CA GLU A 397 -17.45 3.34 -4.04
C GLU A 397 -17.02 3.55 -5.50
N LEU A 398 -16.29 4.63 -5.78
CA LEU A 398 -15.76 4.89 -7.12
C LEU A 398 -14.80 3.79 -7.58
N LEU A 399 -13.87 3.38 -6.73
CA LEU A 399 -12.90 2.33 -7.06
C LEU A 399 -13.58 0.96 -7.25
N LEU A 400 -14.48 0.57 -6.34
CA LEU A 400 -15.18 -0.73 -6.40
C LEU A 400 -16.09 -0.83 -7.64
N GLN A 401 -16.82 0.24 -7.99
CA GLN A 401 -17.63 0.27 -9.20
C GLN A 401 -16.78 0.08 -10.47
N LEU A 402 -15.56 0.60 -10.49
CA LEU A 402 -14.64 0.42 -11.62
C LEU A 402 -14.02 -0.98 -11.66
N ILE A 403 -13.69 -1.56 -10.49
CA ILE A 403 -13.24 -2.95 -10.38
C ILE A 403 -14.33 -3.89 -10.91
N ASP A 404 -15.58 -3.72 -10.46
CA ASP A 404 -16.70 -4.54 -10.91
C ASP A 404 -16.94 -4.42 -12.42
N LYS A 405 -16.97 -3.18 -12.92
CA LYS A 405 -17.22 -2.91 -14.35
C LYS A 405 -16.09 -3.44 -15.26
N GLN A 406 -14.82 -3.31 -14.87
CA GLN A 406 -13.69 -3.54 -15.76
C GLN A 406 -12.94 -4.85 -15.51
N LEU A 407 -12.91 -5.37 -14.27
CA LEU A 407 -12.18 -6.59 -13.94
C LEU A 407 -13.11 -7.81 -13.76
N VAL A 408 -14.36 -7.62 -13.32
CA VAL A 408 -15.34 -8.71 -13.20
C VAL A 408 -16.07 -8.92 -14.52
N HIS A 409 -16.79 -7.90 -14.99
CA HIS A 409 -17.73 -8.07 -16.08
C HIS A 409 -17.09 -8.19 -17.47
N GLN A 410 -15.89 -7.66 -17.71
CA GLN A 410 -15.19 -7.83 -19.00
C GLN A 410 -14.76 -9.30 -19.22
N ASN A 411 -14.33 -10.00 -18.17
CA ASN A 411 -13.93 -11.41 -18.25
C ASN A 411 -15.12 -12.37 -18.53
N SER A 412 -16.36 -11.94 -18.24
CA SER A 412 -17.58 -12.70 -18.54
C SER A 412 -18.07 -12.62 -20.00
N SER A 413 -17.44 -11.76 -20.81
CA SER A 413 -17.88 -11.44 -22.19
C SER A 413 -17.05 -12.10 -23.30
N LEU A 414 -16.13 -13.01 -22.96
CA LEU A 414 -15.46 -13.85 -23.97
C LEU A 414 -16.44 -14.89 -24.52
N PRO A 415 -16.62 -15.02 -25.85
CA PRO A 415 -17.53 -16.01 -26.41
C PRO A 415 -17.07 -17.42 -26.04
N ASN A 416 -17.99 -18.24 -25.55
CA ASN A 416 -17.81 -19.69 -25.47
C ASN A 416 -17.43 -20.21 -26.86
N ILE A 417 -16.14 -20.43 -27.09
CA ILE A 417 -15.69 -21.28 -28.20
C ILE A 417 -16.04 -22.70 -27.77
N ARG A 418 -17.25 -23.13 -28.11
CA ARG A 418 -17.64 -24.53 -28.05
C ARG A 418 -16.80 -25.28 -29.09
N HIS A 419 -15.97 -26.21 -28.60
CA HIS A 419 -15.39 -27.27 -29.42
C HIS A 419 -16.46 -28.23 -29.93
#